data_AF-A0A7D5RI57-F1
#
_entry.id   AF-A0A7D5RI57-F1
#
_cell.length_a   1.000
_cell.length_b   1.000
_cell.length_c   1.000
_cell.angle_alpha   90.00
_cell.angle_beta   90.00
_cell.angle_gamma   90.00
#
_symmetry.space_group_name_H-M   'P 1'
#
loop_
_entity.id
_entity.type
_entity.pdbx_description
1 polymer ?
#
loop_
_entity_poly.entity_id
_entity_poly.type
_entity_poly.pdbx_seq_one_letter_code
_entity_poly.pdbx_strand_id
1 'polypeptide(L)'
;MEDSETFGIEKGHGEEVVKWLNEQAKVNGSKLEARLYGYIVSTKNFGDFEMFSWIGDVQIARKMINKASKRFKIKVIEGGYKPKERIFQMKKFDYAKIRKDEKTIGQIEFEASRFGKGEWEVKNEERH
;
A
#
# COMPACT_ATOMS: atom_id res chain seq x y z
N MET A 1 4.97 6.85 -15.11
CA MET A 1 4.64 6.07 -13.89
C MET A 1 4.78 7.04 -12.74
N GLU A 2 3.77 7.89 -12.56
CA GLU A 2 3.78 8.89 -11.48
C GLU A 2 3.18 8.25 -10.24
N ASP A 3 3.98 8.26 -9.17
CA ASP A 3 3.70 7.78 -7.82
C ASP A 3 3.93 6.27 -7.60
N SER A 4 5.09 5.97 -7.01
CA SER A 4 5.20 4.86 -6.05
C SER A 4 4.08 5.05 -5.03
N GLU A 5 3.22 4.06 -4.90
CA GLU A 5 2.07 4.13 -4.00
C GLU A 5 2.37 3.40 -2.70
N THR A 6 1.78 3.88 -1.62
CA THR A 6 1.99 3.39 -0.26
C THR A 6 1.16 2.14 0.03
N PHE A 7 1.18 1.17 -0.89
CA PHE A 7 0.53 -0.12 -0.73
C PHE A 7 1.56 -1.22 -0.47
N GLY A 8 1.20 -2.14 0.41
CA GLY A 8 2.09 -3.18 0.89
C GLY A 8 1.35 -4.43 1.33
N ILE A 9 2.01 -5.57 1.21
CA ILE A 9 1.50 -6.90 1.52
C ILE A 9 2.41 -7.51 2.58
N GLU A 10 1.88 -8.18 3.59
CA GLU A 10 2.69 -8.87 4.60
C GLU A 10 3.78 -9.73 3.93
N LYS A 11 5.01 -9.56 4.38
CA LYS A 11 6.19 -10.20 3.78
C LYS A 11 6.04 -11.72 3.69
N GLY A 12 6.33 -12.27 2.52
CA GLY A 12 6.20 -13.70 2.20
C GLY A 12 4.92 -14.03 1.44
N HIS A 13 4.02 -13.06 1.25
CA HIS A 13 2.75 -13.23 0.53
C HIS A 13 2.65 -12.37 -0.74
N GLY A 14 3.66 -11.54 -1.04
CA GLY A 14 3.62 -10.58 -2.14
C GLY A 14 3.27 -11.19 -3.49
N GLU A 15 3.97 -12.27 -3.89
CA GLU A 15 3.81 -12.87 -5.21
C GLU A 15 2.41 -13.46 -5.42
N GLU A 16 1.92 -14.24 -4.45
CA GLU A 16 0.61 -14.88 -4.55
C GLU A 16 -0.54 -13.87 -4.51
N VAL A 17 -0.40 -12.81 -3.70
CA VAL A 17 -1.42 -11.76 -3.57
C VAL A 17 -1.46 -10.92 -4.84
N VAL A 18 -0.31 -10.49 -5.38
CA VAL A 18 -0.26 -9.71 -6.62
C VAL A 18 -0.81 -10.51 -7.80
N LYS A 19 -0.45 -11.79 -7.90
CA LYS A 19 -1.02 -12.68 -8.93
C LYS A 19 -2.55 -12.72 -8.81
N TRP A 20 -3.06 -12.95 -7.60
CA TRP A 20 -4.50 -13.00 -7.36
C TRP A 20 -5.20 -11.66 -7.68
N LEU A 21 -4.62 -10.52 -7.29
CA LEU A 21 -5.16 -9.19 -7.60
C LEU A 21 -5.35 -9.00 -9.11
N ASN A 22 -4.34 -9.36 -9.90
CA ASN A 22 -4.36 -9.25 -11.36
C ASN A 22 -5.36 -10.22 -12.01
N GLU A 23 -5.47 -11.45 -11.51
CA GLU A 23 -6.48 -12.41 -11.96
C GLU A 23 -7.90 -11.90 -11.69
N GLN A 24 -8.15 -11.38 -10.50
CA GLN A 24 -9.44 -10.80 -10.14
C GLN A 24 -9.76 -9.53 -10.93
N ALA A 25 -8.76 -8.72 -11.28
CA ALA A 25 -8.96 -7.57 -12.14
C ALA A 25 -9.49 -7.98 -13.51
N LYS A 26 -8.89 -9.03 -14.11
CA LYS A 26 -9.35 -9.61 -15.39
C LYS A 26 -10.78 -10.15 -15.29
N VAL A 27 -11.09 -10.92 -14.23
CA VAL A 27 -12.44 -11.48 -14.02
C VAL A 27 -13.50 -10.40 -13.89
N ASN A 28 -13.18 -9.30 -13.19
CA ASN A 28 -14.12 -8.20 -12.96
C ASN A 28 -14.11 -7.14 -14.07
N GLY A 29 -13.30 -7.32 -15.13
CA GLY A 29 -13.13 -6.34 -16.20
C GLY A 29 -12.55 -5.00 -15.75
N SER A 30 -11.88 -4.94 -14.60
CA SER A 30 -11.25 -3.70 -14.11
C SER A 30 -9.87 -3.52 -14.73
N LYS A 31 -9.48 -2.26 -14.94
CA LYS A 31 -8.14 -1.89 -15.45
C LYS A 31 -7.06 -1.92 -14.35
N LEU A 32 -7.25 -2.74 -13.31
CA LEU A 32 -6.29 -2.83 -12.22
C LEU A 32 -5.12 -3.73 -12.61
N GLU A 33 -3.91 -3.23 -12.46
CA GLU A 33 -2.69 -4.03 -12.59
C GLU A 33 -1.76 -3.73 -11.41
N ALA A 34 -1.41 -4.75 -10.63
CA ALA A 34 -0.50 -4.67 -9.49
C ALA A 34 0.85 -5.30 -9.82
N ARG A 35 1.94 -4.71 -9.31
CA ARG A 35 3.31 -5.20 -9.50
C ARG A 35 4.15 -4.95 -8.25
N LEU A 36 4.79 -6.00 -7.73
CA LEU A 36 5.86 -5.86 -6.75
C LEU A 36 7.03 -5.10 -7.37
N TYR A 37 7.72 -4.28 -6.57
CA TYR A 37 8.91 -3.56 -7.02
C TYR A 37 10.16 -3.85 -6.18
N GLY A 38 10.13 -4.94 -5.39
CA GLY A 38 11.30 -5.46 -4.67
C GLY A 38 11.71 -4.63 -3.44
N TYR A 39 10.85 -3.71 -3.00
CA TYR A 39 11.09 -2.90 -1.81
C TYR A 39 10.30 -3.44 -0.62
N ILE A 40 10.94 -3.42 0.55
CA ILE A 40 10.35 -3.86 1.81
C ILE A 40 10.30 -2.66 2.76
N VAL A 41 9.13 -2.44 3.34
CA VAL A 41 8.94 -1.53 4.46
C VAL A 41 8.85 -2.33 5.75
N SER A 42 9.74 -2.03 6.69
CA SER A 42 9.66 -2.56 8.05
C SER A 42 8.95 -1.57 8.97
N THR A 43 7.98 -2.08 9.73
CA THR A 43 7.29 -1.31 10.77
C THR A 43 7.65 -1.84 12.14
N LYS A 44 7.63 -0.96 13.16
CA LYS A 44 7.89 -1.36 14.55
C LYS A 44 6.75 -2.19 15.13
N ASN A 45 5.51 -1.87 14.77
CA ASN A 45 4.33 -2.46 15.40
C ASN A 45 3.62 -3.53 14.55
N PHE A 46 3.83 -3.52 13.23
CA PHE A 46 3.02 -4.29 12.30
C PHE A 46 3.83 -5.25 11.42
N GLY A 47 5.15 -5.36 11.63
CA GLY A 47 6.05 -6.25 10.88
C GLY A 47 6.49 -5.69 9.52
N ASP A 48 6.94 -6.58 8.65
CA ASP A 48 7.48 -6.24 7.33
C ASP A 48 6.43 -6.36 6.22
N PHE A 49 6.52 -5.47 5.22
CA PHE A 49 5.62 -5.43 4.08
C PHE A 49 6.40 -5.36 2.77
N GLU A 50 6.07 -6.25 1.84
CA GLU A 50 6.49 -6.18 0.44
C GLU A 50 5.63 -5.15 -0.29
N MET A 51 6.27 -4.10 -0.79
CA MET A 51 5.59 -2.99 -1.40
C MET A 51 5.26 -3.28 -2.87
N PHE A 52 4.12 -2.76 -3.31
CA PHE A 52 3.66 -2.91 -4.69
C PHE A 52 3.08 -1.61 -5.23
N SER A 53 3.28 -1.39 -6.52
CA SER A 53 2.61 -0.34 -7.28
C SER A 53 1.38 -0.91 -7.98
N TRP A 54 0.38 -0.08 -8.26
CA TRP A 54 -0.70 -0.49 -9.13
C TRP A 54 -1.09 0.59 -10.15
N ILE A 55 -1.89 0.22 -11.14
CA ILE A 55 -2.44 1.11 -12.17
C ILE A 55 -3.95 1.00 -12.13
N GLY A 56 -4.69 2.12 -12.21
CA GLY A 56 -6.15 2.16 -12.34
C GLY A 56 -6.84 3.19 -11.42
N ASP A 57 -8.02 2.83 -10.90
CA ASP A 57 -8.74 3.59 -9.87
C ASP A 57 -8.40 3.16 -8.42
N VAL A 58 -8.10 4.13 -7.54
CA VAL A 58 -7.60 3.88 -6.17
C VAL A 58 -8.66 3.29 -5.25
N GLN A 59 -9.94 3.58 -5.48
CA GLN A 59 -11.03 2.97 -4.72
C GLN A 59 -11.15 1.49 -5.05
N ILE A 60 -10.92 1.12 -6.31
CA ILE A 60 -10.85 -0.29 -6.73
C ILE A 60 -9.65 -0.97 -6.05
N ALA A 61 -8.47 -0.35 -6.07
CA ALA A 61 -7.27 -0.89 -5.42
C ALA A 61 -7.47 -1.13 -3.92
N ARG A 62 -8.02 -0.15 -3.19
CA ARG A 62 -8.39 -0.27 -1.77
C ARG A 62 -9.35 -1.40 -1.49
N LYS A 63 -10.42 -1.50 -2.29
CA LYS A 63 -11.38 -2.59 -2.17
C LYS A 63 -10.72 -3.95 -2.39
N MET A 64 -9.86 -4.05 -3.39
CA MET A 64 -9.21 -5.30 -3.78
C MET A 64 -8.17 -5.76 -2.77
N ILE A 65 -7.33 -4.85 -2.25
CA ILE A 65 -6.33 -5.20 -1.25
C ILE A 65 -6.96 -5.62 0.09
N ASN A 66 -8.10 -5.03 0.48
CA ASN A 66 -8.85 -5.47 1.65
C ASN A 66 -9.44 -6.88 1.48
N LYS A 67 -9.96 -7.20 0.27
CA LYS A 67 -10.40 -8.56 -0.05
C LYS A 67 -9.24 -9.55 -0.01
N ALA A 68 -8.05 -9.16 -0.49
CA ALA A 68 -6.85 -9.98 -0.38
C ALA A 68 -6.49 -10.24 1.08
N SER A 69 -6.45 -9.19 1.92
CA SER A 69 -6.17 -9.32 3.36
C SER A 69 -7.06 -10.37 4.03
N LYS A 70 -8.37 -10.34 3.77
CA LYS A 70 -9.32 -11.33 4.28
C LYS A 70 -9.10 -12.73 3.74
N ARG A 71 -8.90 -12.85 2.42
CA ARG A 71 -8.69 -14.14 1.75
C ARG A 71 -7.44 -14.86 2.25
N PHE A 72 -6.33 -14.15 2.34
CA PHE A 72 -5.02 -14.71 2.70
C PHE A 72 -4.75 -14.63 4.22
N LYS A 73 -5.64 -13.98 5.00
CA LYS A 73 -5.52 -13.77 6.46
C LYS A 73 -4.28 -12.99 6.89
N ILE A 74 -3.84 -12.07 6.03
CA ILE A 74 -2.60 -11.28 6.19
C ILE A 74 -2.89 -9.83 6.55
N LYS A 75 -1.87 -9.13 7.07
CA LYS A 75 -1.87 -7.68 7.14
C LYS A 75 -1.58 -7.08 5.76
N VAL A 76 -2.15 -5.90 5.48
CA VAL A 76 -1.84 -5.11 4.29
C VAL A 76 -1.75 -3.64 4.65
N ILE A 77 -0.96 -2.91 3.87
CA ILE A 77 -0.92 -1.45 3.89
C ILE A 77 -1.88 -0.96 2.80
N GLU A 78 -2.90 -0.21 3.21
CA GLU A 78 -3.86 0.46 2.33
C GLU A 78 -3.52 1.96 2.25
N GLY A 79 -2.89 2.35 1.14
CA GLY A 79 -2.34 3.70 0.95
C GLY A 79 -3.21 4.69 0.17
N GLY A 80 -2.56 5.77 -0.27
CA GLY A 80 -3.13 6.80 -1.15
C GLY A 80 -4.01 7.83 -0.42
N TYR A 81 -3.84 7.99 0.90
CA TYR A 81 -4.52 9.05 1.66
C TYR A 81 -3.63 10.30 1.68
N LYS A 82 -3.54 10.97 0.53
CA LYS A 82 -2.72 12.19 0.39
C LYS A 82 -3.26 13.32 1.28
N PRO A 83 -2.41 14.04 2.03
CA PRO A 83 -2.83 15.22 2.79
C PRO A 83 -3.44 16.28 1.87
N LYS A 84 -4.47 16.97 2.35
CA LYS A 84 -5.17 18.03 1.59
C LYS A 84 -4.29 19.26 1.33
N GLU A 85 -3.33 19.53 2.20
CA GLU A 85 -2.50 20.73 2.11
C GLU A 85 -1.27 20.49 1.22
N ARG A 86 -1.20 21.23 0.11
CA ARG A 86 0.00 21.34 -0.72
C ARG A 86 0.96 22.35 -0.09
N ILE A 87 1.52 22.02 1.07
CA ILE A 87 2.60 22.83 1.62
C ILE A 87 3.82 22.65 0.69
N PHE A 88 4.52 23.74 0.38
CA PHE A 88 5.80 23.77 -0.35
C PHE A 88 6.92 23.12 0.48
N GLN A 89 6.76 21.83 0.80
CA GLN A 89 7.73 21.05 1.56
C GLN A 89 8.61 20.27 0.59
N MET A 90 9.90 20.14 0.93
CA MET A 90 10.87 19.34 0.17
C MET A 90 10.58 17.83 0.20
N LYS A 91 9.62 17.41 1.03
CA LYS A 91 9.20 16.01 1.22
C LYS A 91 7.73 15.83 0.86
N LYS A 92 7.37 14.62 0.44
CA LYS A 92 5.99 14.18 0.24
C LYS A 92 5.60 13.26 1.38
N PHE A 93 4.35 13.38 1.80
CA PHE A 93 3.75 12.57 2.85
C PHE A 93 2.55 11.83 2.30
N ASP A 94 2.32 10.63 2.82
CA ASP A 94 1.10 9.88 2.57
C ASP A 94 0.70 9.16 3.84
N TYR A 95 -0.60 9.07 4.08
CA TYR A 95 -1.11 8.29 5.18
C TYR A 95 -1.58 6.94 4.63
N ALA A 96 -1.34 5.89 5.41
CA ALA A 96 -1.82 4.57 5.08
C ALA A 96 -2.44 3.90 6.30
N LYS A 97 -3.43 3.04 6.04
CA LYS A 97 -4.06 2.23 7.07
C LYS A 97 -3.45 0.84 7.04
N ILE A 98 -3.17 0.30 8.22
CA ILE A 98 -2.87 -1.12 8.36
C ILE A 98 -4.18 -1.86 8.52
N ARG A 99 -4.44 -2.77 7.59
CA ARG A 99 -5.67 -3.55 7.53
C ARG A 99 -5.37 -5.02 7.80
N LYS A 100 -6.26 -5.70 8.52
CA LYS A 100 -6.28 -7.15 8.66
C LYS A 100 -7.74 -7.59 8.69
N ASP A 101 -8.11 -8.52 7.82
CA ASP A 101 -9.49 -9.06 7.75
C ASP A 101 -10.53 -7.93 7.61
N GLU A 102 -10.31 -7.02 6.66
CA GLU A 102 -11.13 -5.81 6.40
C GLU A 102 -11.18 -4.78 7.54
N LYS A 103 -10.62 -5.08 8.72
CA LYS A 103 -10.54 -4.17 9.87
C LYS A 103 -9.27 -3.33 9.83
N THR A 104 -9.38 -2.06 10.21
CA THR A 104 -8.21 -1.22 10.47
C THR A 104 -7.66 -1.55 11.85
N ILE A 105 -6.38 -1.93 11.92
CA ILE A 105 -5.67 -2.25 13.17
C ILE A 105 -4.64 -1.19 13.56
N GLY A 106 -4.45 -0.20 12.69
CA GLY A 106 -3.54 0.92 12.91
C GLY A 106 -3.40 1.79 11.67
N GLN A 107 -2.54 2.78 11.78
CA GLN A 107 -2.21 3.71 10.71
C GLN A 107 -0.72 4.05 10.74
N ILE A 108 -0.19 4.41 9.57
CA ILE A 108 1.20 4.80 9.40
C ILE A 108 1.28 6.08 8.56
N GLU A 109 2.25 6.92 8.88
CA GLU A 109 2.63 8.09 8.10
C GLU A 109 3.91 7.76 7.33
N PHE A 110 3.82 7.83 6.01
CA PHE A 110 4.96 7.71 5.13
C PHE A 110 5.55 9.06 4.79
N GLU A 111 6.87 9.08 4.61
CA GLU A 111 7.62 10.21 4.10
C GLU A 111 8.54 9.75 2.96
N ALA A 112 8.68 10.57 1.93
CA ALA A 112 9.67 10.37 0.89
C ALA A 112 10.19 11.71 0.37
N SER A 113 11.40 11.72 -0.18
CA SER A 113 11.93 12.90 -0.88
C SER A 113 11.08 13.25 -2.10
N ARG A 114 10.84 14.55 -2.35
CA ARG A 114 10.28 15.00 -3.64
C ARG A 114 11.32 15.07 -4.75
N PHE A 115 12.60 15.10 -4.40
CA PHE A 115 13.72 15.15 -5.34
C PHE A 115 14.37 13.77 -5.45
N GLY A 116 14.43 13.22 -6.67
CA GLY A 116 15.01 11.90 -6.95
C GLY A 116 14.04 10.73 -6.78
N LYS A 117 14.57 9.49 -6.85
CA LYS A 117 13.83 8.24 -6.61
C LYS A 117 13.81 7.91 -5.11
N GLY A 118 13.16 8.76 -4.31
CA GLY A 118 12.99 8.47 -2.88
C GLY A 118 12.00 7.33 -2.66
N GLU A 119 12.44 6.28 -1.98
CA GLU A 119 11.56 5.23 -1.47
C GLU A 119 10.74 5.76 -0.28
N TRP A 120 9.61 5.11 0.01
CA TRP A 120 8.74 5.52 1.12
C TRP A 120 9.25 4.96 2.44
N GLU A 121 9.54 5.84 3.38
CA GLU A 121 9.97 5.48 4.73
C GLU A 121 8.84 5.71 5.74
N VAL A 122 8.77 4.86 6.76
CA VAL A 122 7.79 5.00 7.84
C VAL A 122 8.30 6.03 8.83
N LYS A 123 7.56 7.12 8.97
CA LYS A 123 7.88 8.21 9.90
C LYS A 123 7.19 8.03 11.24
N ASN A 124 5.90 7.69 11.23
CA ASN A 124 5.08 7.46 12.41
C ASN A 124 4.18 6.24 12.24
N GLU A 125 3.83 5.62 13.36
CA GLU A 125 2.92 4.48 13.43
C GLU A 125 2.03 4.61 14.66
N GLU A 126 0.74 4.33 14.50
CA GLU A 126 -0.24 4.32 15.60
C GLU A 126 -1.08 3.04 15.52
N ARG A 127 -1.32 2.43 16.68
CA ARG A 127 -2.12 1.22 16.83
C ARG A 127 -3.52 1.58 17.35
N HIS A 128 -4.54 0.92 16.81
CA HIS A 128 -5.91 1.03 17.30
C HIS A 128 -6.27 -0.12 18.26
#